data_AF-A0A6P8ULR4-F1
#
_entry.id   AF-A0A6P8ULR4-F1
#
_cell.length_a   1.000
_cell.length_b   1.000
_cell.length_c   1.000
_cell.angle_alpha   90.00
_cell.angle_beta   90.00
_cell.angle_gamma   90.00
#
_symmetry.space_group_name_H-M   'P 1'
#
loop_
_entity.id
_entity.type
_entity.pdbx_description
1 polymer ?
#
loop_
_entity_poly.entity_id
_entity_poly.type
_entity_poly.pdbx_seq_one_letter_code
_entity_poly.pdbx_strand_id
1 'polypeptide(L)'
;MLAIAVDGNRKHYRFKKSRGTDEPSLFDGLFIAQDSKVSAFVDKIRSQMTIKSGRDVCGPATFTACRETSHKSRAKVDEEGLQIAVCRHGILLQGLNHYRGEIYAYPMFLQKELAEVANATFFCMDVACRYWPYLELQPLTEMKPFLSVMHAKAHTGKCEVKWGGRSQEGAGNTVGEEVEQVNSFLSRAALTTKYMTKSARADMITVLAMLWNHRKVENLHKTLSKRFVKTTQRAQTEVDNLESLKQELNISLEDTEQWVLEVKQWAATEKHGGQSSQEELQREIDDIIYSLRRKKHDLYRQNDSNQTRQRKRRRLTELKNKLRERILQYNTIDTCTETIDTEAACSLSEDVILPWEGKEMW
;
A
#
# COMPACT_ATOMS: atom_id res chain seq x y z
N MET A 1 -11.29 1.94 -16.82
CA MET A 1 -10.60 0.80 -16.15
C MET A 1 -10.85 0.91 -14.65
N LEU A 2 -10.90 -0.17 -13.85
CA LEU A 2 -11.18 0.00 -12.40
C LEU A 2 -9.97 0.54 -11.62
N ALA A 3 -8.83 -0.14 -11.70
CA ALA A 3 -7.65 0.20 -10.92
C ALA A 3 -6.34 -0.07 -11.68
N ILE A 4 -5.34 0.78 -11.43
CA ILE A 4 -3.96 0.65 -11.91
C ILE A 4 -3.05 0.55 -10.70
N ALA A 5 -2.26 -0.51 -10.60
CA ALA A 5 -1.26 -0.69 -9.56
C ALA A 5 0.14 -0.37 -10.09
N VAL A 6 0.92 0.37 -9.30
CA VAL A 6 2.25 0.83 -9.68
C VAL A 6 3.25 0.50 -8.58
N ASP A 7 4.37 -0.13 -8.96
CA ASP A 7 5.46 -0.48 -8.04
C ASP A 7 6.83 -0.51 -8.74
N GLY A 8 7.88 -0.26 -7.95
CA GLY A 8 9.27 -0.19 -8.36
C GLY A 8 10.01 -1.51 -8.14
N ASN A 9 10.62 -2.04 -9.19
CA ASN A 9 11.42 -3.25 -9.13
C ASN A 9 12.92 -2.96 -9.26
N ARG A 10 13.59 -2.85 -8.10
CA ARG A 10 15.04 -2.59 -8.02
C ARG A 10 15.93 -3.76 -8.41
N LYS A 11 15.37 -4.95 -8.68
CA LYS A 11 16.18 -6.07 -9.20
C LYS A 11 16.64 -5.80 -10.63
N HIS A 12 15.89 -5.00 -11.39
CA HIS A 12 16.20 -4.65 -12.77
C HIS A 12 17.23 -3.52 -12.91
N TYR A 13 18.25 -3.47 -12.05
CA TYR A 13 19.37 -2.56 -12.24
C TYR A 13 20.25 -2.99 -13.43
N ARG A 14 20.97 -2.05 -14.05
CA ARG A 14 21.88 -2.29 -15.19
C ARG A 14 23.28 -1.75 -14.89
N PHE A 15 24.31 -2.50 -15.25
CA PHE A 15 25.69 -2.03 -15.12
C PHE A 15 26.10 -1.13 -16.30
N LYS A 16 26.80 -0.03 -15.99
CA LYS A 16 27.31 0.95 -16.96
C LYS A 16 28.30 0.34 -17.98
N LYS A 17 28.93 -0.80 -17.65
CA LYS A 17 30.06 -1.38 -18.39
C LYS A 17 29.70 -2.42 -19.45
N SER A 18 28.43 -2.66 -19.74
CA SER A 18 28.07 -3.60 -20.81
C SER A 18 28.49 -3.03 -22.17
N ARG A 19 29.49 -3.68 -22.78
CA ARG A 19 30.04 -3.31 -24.10
C ARG A 19 29.00 -3.62 -25.18
N GLY A 20 28.68 -2.63 -26.01
CA GLY A 20 27.90 -2.79 -27.24
C GLY A 20 27.65 -1.45 -27.93
N THR A 21 27.10 -1.49 -29.14
CA THR A 21 26.78 -0.30 -29.95
C THR A 21 25.59 0.46 -29.35
N ASP A 22 25.61 1.80 -29.44
CA ASP A 22 24.53 2.69 -29.01
C ASP A 22 23.32 2.65 -29.98
N GLU A 23 22.98 1.46 -30.49
CA GLU A 23 21.79 1.29 -31.31
C GLU A 23 20.53 1.49 -30.47
N PRO A 24 19.49 2.16 -31.02
CA PRO A 24 18.23 2.35 -30.32
C PRO A 24 17.51 1.01 -30.12
N SER A 25 16.67 0.95 -29.09
CA SER A 25 15.76 -0.18 -28.85
C SER A 25 14.79 -0.33 -30.02
N LEU A 26 14.55 -1.57 -30.47
CA LEU A 26 13.54 -1.87 -31.49
C LEU A 26 12.12 -1.50 -31.04
N PHE A 27 11.88 -1.55 -29.73
CA PHE A 27 10.59 -1.24 -29.11
C PHE A 27 10.64 0.06 -28.29
N ASP A 28 11.46 1.02 -28.68
CA ASP A 28 11.60 2.30 -27.95
C ASP A 28 10.24 2.97 -27.75
N GLY A 29 9.93 3.31 -26.50
CA GLY A 29 8.68 3.96 -26.12
C GLY A 29 7.43 3.06 -26.13
N LEU A 30 7.52 1.79 -26.55
CA LEU A 30 6.35 0.90 -26.63
C LEU A 30 5.83 0.46 -25.25
N PHE A 31 6.70 -0.17 -24.46
CA PHE A 31 6.38 -0.58 -23.09
C PHE A 31 7.16 0.25 -22.07
N ILE A 32 8.46 0.42 -22.28
CA ILE A 32 9.31 1.29 -21.46
C ILE A 32 9.28 2.69 -22.04
N ALA A 33 8.86 3.67 -21.24
CA ALA A 33 8.82 5.07 -21.63
C ALA A 33 10.21 5.59 -21.99
N GLN A 34 10.25 6.51 -22.97
CA GLN A 34 11.49 7.16 -23.40
C GLN A 34 12.13 7.93 -22.25
N ASP A 35 13.42 7.69 -22.02
CA ASP A 35 14.12 8.27 -20.87
C ASP A 35 14.20 9.80 -20.94
N SER A 36 14.23 10.38 -22.14
CA SER A 36 14.20 11.83 -22.34
C SER A 36 12.91 12.46 -21.80
N LYS A 37 11.75 11.85 -22.07
CA LYS A 37 10.45 12.29 -21.56
C LYS A 37 10.38 12.16 -20.05
N VAL A 38 10.85 11.02 -19.51
CA VAL A 38 10.87 10.77 -18.06
C VAL A 38 11.81 11.76 -17.35
N SER A 39 13.02 11.99 -17.88
CA SER A 39 13.98 12.93 -17.29
C SER A 39 13.43 14.36 -17.30
N ALA A 40 12.87 14.83 -18.41
CA ALA A 40 12.28 16.15 -18.51
C ALA A 40 11.13 16.34 -17.49
N PHE A 41 10.31 15.31 -17.29
CA PHE A 41 9.25 15.33 -16.28
C PHE A 41 9.82 15.38 -14.86
N VAL A 42 10.80 14.53 -14.54
CA VAL A 42 11.45 14.52 -13.23
C VAL A 42 12.09 15.88 -12.92
N ASP A 43 12.77 16.49 -13.88
CA ASP A 43 13.41 17.79 -13.71
C ASP A 43 12.37 18.91 -13.51
N LYS A 44 11.22 18.84 -14.19
CA LYS A 44 10.07 19.73 -13.97
C LYS A 44 9.50 19.59 -12.55
N ILE A 45 9.29 18.38 -12.06
CA ILE A 45 8.76 18.18 -10.70
C ILE A 45 9.75 18.70 -9.65
N ARG A 46 11.05 18.44 -9.85
CA ARG A 46 12.10 18.93 -8.93
C ARG A 46 12.22 20.45 -8.89
N SER A 47 12.02 21.15 -10.01
CA SER A 47 12.08 22.62 -10.03
C SER A 47 10.89 23.27 -9.33
N GLN A 48 9.77 22.55 -9.20
CA GLN A 48 8.53 23.06 -8.60
C GLN A 48 8.40 22.74 -7.11
N MET A 49 9.21 21.84 -6.55
CA MET A 49 8.95 21.29 -5.22
C MET A 49 10.05 21.56 -4.20
N THR A 50 9.63 21.98 -3.01
CA THR A 50 10.50 22.14 -1.84
C THR A 50 10.81 20.76 -1.26
N ILE A 51 12.08 20.39 -1.31
CA ILE A 51 12.59 19.10 -0.87
C ILE A 51 12.45 18.98 0.65
N LYS A 52 11.57 18.09 1.14
CA LYS A 52 11.53 17.71 2.56
C LYS A 52 12.53 16.57 2.81
N SER A 53 13.46 16.77 3.74
CA SER A 53 14.41 15.75 4.19
C SER A 53 13.84 14.91 5.33
N GLY A 54 13.84 13.59 5.21
CA GLY A 54 13.39 12.68 6.27
C GLY A 54 13.15 11.27 5.78
N ARG A 55 12.89 10.32 6.70
CA ARG A 55 12.30 9.02 6.35
C ARG A 55 10.80 9.15 6.44
N ASP A 56 10.09 8.73 5.40
CA ASP A 56 8.64 8.63 5.47
C ASP A 56 8.28 7.44 6.37
N VAL A 57 7.62 7.73 7.49
CA VAL A 57 7.19 6.72 8.46
C VAL A 57 5.67 6.67 8.50
N CYS A 58 5.07 5.48 8.53
CA CYS A 58 3.65 5.33 8.85
C CYS A 58 3.50 4.18 9.85
N GLY A 59 3.23 4.53 11.11
CA GLY A 59 3.17 3.55 12.20
C GLY A 59 4.52 2.85 12.36
N PRO A 60 4.57 1.50 12.38
CA PRO A 60 5.82 0.76 12.51
C PRO A 60 6.61 0.69 11.19
N ALA A 61 6.01 1.05 10.06
CA ALA A 61 6.68 0.98 8.77
C ALA A 61 7.55 2.22 8.52
N THR A 62 8.81 1.98 8.18
CA THR A 62 9.73 3.00 7.66
C THR A 62 9.91 2.75 6.18
N PHE A 63 9.50 3.71 5.35
CA PHE A 63 9.61 3.61 3.90
C PHE A 63 10.93 4.26 3.44
N THR A 64 11.64 3.54 2.58
CA THR A 64 12.87 4.04 1.94
C THR A 64 12.58 4.54 0.52
N ALA A 65 11.43 4.14 -0.05
CA ALA A 65 10.95 4.56 -1.34
C ALA A 65 10.53 6.04 -1.34
N CYS A 66 10.46 6.60 -2.55
CA CYS A 66 9.85 7.88 -2.85
C CYS A 66 10.52 9.13 -2.25
N ARG A 67 11.85 9.16 -2.25
CA ARG A 67 12.61 10.34 -1.85
C ARG A 67 12.98 11.15 -3.07
N GLU A 68 12.41 12.32 -3.27
CA GLU A 68 12.89 13.25 -4.31
C GLU A 68 14.35 13.66 -4.11
N THR A 69 14.87 13.57 -2.89
CA THR A 69 16.30 13.72 -2.56
C THR A 69 17.17 12.57 -3.05
N SER A 70 16.61 11.47 -3.57
CA SER A 70 17.41 10.37 -4.06
C SER A 70 18.38 10.87 -5.13
N HIS A 71 19.66 10.74 -4.84
CA HIS A 71 20.72 10.97 -5.79
C HIS A 71 21.00 9.69 -6.56
N LYS A 72 21.46 9.84 -7.80
CA LYS A 72 22.02 8.73 -8.55
C LYS A 72 23.13 8.09 -7.74
N SER A 73 23.05 6.79 -7.55
CA SER A 73 24.03 6.02 -6.80
C SER A 73 25.41 6.17 -7.45
N ARG A 74 26.45 6.22 -6.62
CA ARG A 74 27.85 6.17 -7.05
C ARG A 74 28.27 4.78 -7.54
N ALA A 75 27.34 3.83 -7.58
CA ALA A 75 27.58 2.48 -8.05
C ALA A 75 27.93 2.48 -9.55
N LYS A 76 28.57 1.41 -10.04
CA LYS A 76 28.86 1.21 -11.48
C LYS A 76 27.60 0.86 -12.29
N VAL A 77 26.47 1.41 -11.88
CA VAL A 77 25.11 1.13 -12.33
C VAL A 77 24.60 2.41 -12.99
N ASP A 78 24.00 2.29 -14.18
CA ASP A 78 23.47 3.43 -14.90
C ASP A 78 21.93 3.51 -14.83
N GLU A 79 21.25 2.38 -14.66
CA GLU A 79 19.81 2.23 -14.35
C GLU A 79 19.66 1.47 -13.01
N GLU A 80 18.88 1.98 -12.06
CA GLU A 80 18.78 1.45 -10.69
C GLU A 80 17.58 0.52 -10.47
N GLY A 81 16.71 0.38 -11.45
CA GLY A 81 15.46 -0.34 -11.34
C GLY A 81 14.49 -0.04 -12.48
N LEU A 82 13.26 -0.54 -12.34
CA LEU A 82 12.18 -0.38 -13.29
C LEU A 82 10.87 -0.09 -12.54
N GLN A 83 10.19 1.00 -12.85
CA GLN A 83 8.83 1.25 -12.38
C GLN A 83 7.85 0.63 -13.37
N ILE A 84 6.82 -0.05 -12.89
CA ILE A 84 5.84 -0.72 -13.74
C ILE A 84 4.42 -0.37 -13.30
N ALA A 85 3.53 -0.14 -14.28
CA ALA A 85 2.09 0.00 -14.10
C ALA A 85 1.33 -1.20 -14.68
N VAL A 86 0.37 -1.70 -13.91
CA VAL A 86 -0.41 -2.91 -14.23
C VAL A 86 -1.88 -2.65 -13.93
N CYS A 87 -2.79 -3.08 -14.80
CA CYS A 87 -4.22 -3.00 -14.51
C CYS A 87 -4.68 -4.10 -13.54
N ARG A 88 -5.90 -3.98 -13.00
CA ARG A 88 -6.56 -5.01 -12.17
C ARG A 88 -6.65 -6.42 -12.81
N HIS A 89 -6.59 -6.53 -14.13
CA HIS A 89 -6.57 -7.83 -14.83
C HIS A 89 -5.17 -8.47 -14.85
N GLY A 90 -4.17 -7.77 -14.33
CA GLY A 90 -2.77 -8.18 -14.37
C GLY A 90 -2.11 -7.94 -15.73
N ILE A 91 -2.66 -7.07 -16.57
CA ILE A 91 -2.05 -6.69 -17.87
C ILE A 91 -1.09 -5.53 -17.62
N LEU A 92 0.14 -5.69 -18.10
CA LEU A 92 1.18 -4.66 -18.13
C LEU A 92 0.73 -3.52 -19.05
N LEU A 93 0.74 -2.29 -18.52
CA LEU A 93 0.34 -1.11 -19.28
C LEU A 93 1.57 -0.37 -19.79
N GLN A 94 2.43 0.06 -18.87
CA GLN A 94 3.62 0.86 -19.19
C GLN A 94 4.64 0.70 -18.08
N GLY A 95 5.91 0.90 -18.39
CA GLY A 95 7.00 0.99 -17.42
C GLY A 95 7.97 2.12 -17.74
N LEU A 96 8.91 2.37 -16.83
CA LEU A 96 10.01 3.32 -17.04
C LEU A 96 11.23 2.92 -16.22
N ASN A 97 12.42 3.37 -16.63
CA ASN A 97 13.65 3.08 -15.91
C ASN A 97 13.85 4.03 -14.73
N HIS A 98 14.33 3.49 -13.60
CA HIS A 98 14.83 4.32 -12.51
C HIS A 98 16.26 4.75 -12.81
N TYR A 99 16.55 6.04 -12.75
CA TYR A 99 17.92 6.57 -12.88
C TYR A 99 18.51 7.07 -11.56
N ARG A 100 17.68 7.10 -10.51
CA ARG A 100 18.04 7.52 -9.14
C ARG A 100 16.95 7.03 -8.21
N GLY A 101 17.30 6.16 -7.26
CA GLY A 101 16.42 5.64 -6.22
C GLY A 101 15.00 5.30 -6.67
N GLU A 102 14.07 5.33 -5.71
CA GLU A 102 12.63 5.39 -5.97
C GLU A 102 12.20 6.80 -5.56
N ILE A 103 11.61 7.56 -6.49
CA ILE A 103 11.15 8.94 -6.28
C ILE A 103 9.67 9.03 -6.67
N TYR A 104 8.90 9.97 -6.10
CA TYR A 104 7.47 10.10 -6.41
C TYR A 104 7.23 10.53 -7.87
N ALA A 105 8.17 11.23 -8.49
CA ALA A 105 8.05 11.61 -9.91
C ALA A 105 7.89 10.41 -10.86
N TYR A 106 8.39 9.21 -10.53
CA TYR A 106 8.22 8.01 -11.36
C TYR A 106 6.76 7.52 -11.43
N PRO A 107 6.10 7.17 -10.30
CA PRO A 107 4.68 6.83 -10.34
C PRO A 107 3.81 8.00 -10.83
N MET A 108 4.17 9.26 -10.57
CA MET A 108 3.43 10.42 -11.13
C MET A 108 3.47 10.46 -12.65
N PHE A 109 4.63 10.18 -13.26
CA PHE A 109 4.74 10.12 -14.71
C PHE A 109 3.78 9.05 -15.26
N LEU A 110 3.79 7.85 -14.69
CA LEU A 110 2.87 6.78 -15.11
C LEU A 110 1.41 7.13 -14.84
N GLN A 111 1.10 7.79 -13.72
CA GLN A 111 -0.26 8.25 -13.42
C GLN A 111 -0.74 9.25 -14.47
N LYS A 112 0.11 10.21 -14.85
CA LYS A 112 -0.23 11.20 -15.87
C LYS A 112 -0.51 10.55 -17.23
N GLU A 113 0.41 9.75 -17.72
CA GLU A 113 0.27 9.10 -19.04
C GLU A 113 -0.95 8.16 -19.09
N LEU A 114 -1.25 7.48 -17.97
CA LEU A 114 -2.37 6.55 -17.91
C LEU A 114 -3.70 7.20 -17.53
N ALA A 115 -3.70 8.39 -16.92
CA ALA A 115 -4.92 9.16 -16.67
C ALA A 115 -5.62 9.49 -17.99
N GLU A 116 -4.86 10.01 -18.94
CA GLU A 116 -5.34 10.44 -20.26
C GLU A 116 -5.92 9.27 -21.08
N VAL A 117 -5.38 8.06 -20.91
CA VAL A 117 -5.67 6.91 -21.80
C VAL A 117 -6.60 5.86 -21.17
N ALA A 118 -6.44 5.56 -19.87
CA ALA A 118 -7.04 4.37 -19.27
C ALA A 118 -8.39 4.63 -18.58
N ASN A 119 -8.76 5.90 -18.34
CA ASN A 119 -9.93 6.33 -17.57
C ASN A 119 -10.12 5.46 -16.31
N ALA A 120 -9.09 5.46 -15.45
CA ALA A 120 -9.00 4.59 -14.29
C ALA A 120 -9.59 5.25 -13.04
N THR A 121 -10.40 4.51 -12.27
CA THR A 121 -10.99 5.06 -11.03
C THR A 121 -9.99 5.10 -9.87
N PHE A 122 -9.13 4.09 -9.74
CA PHE A 122 -8.19 3.97 -8.62
C PHE A 122 -6.74 3.86 -9.06
N PHE A 123 -5.85 4.50 -8.32
CA PHE A 123 -4.40 4.42 -8.46
C PHE A 123 -3.78 3.76 -7.23
N CYS A 124 -3.30 2.53 -7.39
CA CYS A 124 -2.81 1.69 -6.31
C CYS A 124 -1.30 1.84 -6.10
N MET A 125 -0.90 2.11 -4.85
CA MET A 125 0.51 2.21 -4.44
C MET A 125 0.69 1.87 -2.96
N ASP A 126 1.84 1.30 -2.63
CA ASP A 126 2.16 0.84 -1.27
C ASP A 126 2.36 1.96 -0.25
N VAL A 127 2.66 3.15 -0.73
CA VAL A 127 2.85 4.37 0.06
C VAL A 127 1.85 5.46 -0.33
N ALA A 128 0.65 5.07 -0.74
CA ALA A 128 -0.43 6.00 -1.14
C ALA A 128 -0.66 7.13 -0.10
N CYS A 129 -0.53 6.83 1.20
CA CYS A 129 -0.71 7.81 2.28
C CYS A 129 0.31 8.95 2.32
N ARG A 130 1.48 8.75 1.70
CA ARG A 130 2.53 9.77 1.58
C ARG A 130 2.56 10.37 0.19
N TYR A 131 2.27 9.54 -0.81
CA TYR A 131 2.15 9.95 -2.20
C TYR A 131 1.01 10.93 -2.44
N TRP A 132 -0.17 10.69 -1.88
CA TRP A 132 -1.35 11.50 -2.21
C TRP A 132 -1.27 12.96 -1.74
N PRO A 133 -0.88 13.24 -0.48
CA PRO A 133 -0.63 14.62 -0.04
C PRO A 133 0.48 15.32 -0.84
N TYR A 134 1.42 14.53 -1.39
CA TYR A 134 2.46 15.05 -2.28
C TYR A 134 1.89 15.38 -3.68
N LEU A 135 0.92 14.60 -4.16
CA LEU A 135 0.26 14.76 -5.46
C LEU A 135 -0.71 15.96 -5.50
N GLU A 136 -1.36 16.32 -4.40
CA GLU A 136 -2.32 17.45 -4.32
C GLU A 136 -1.72 18.81 -4.73
N LEU A 137 -0.39 18.90 -4.82
CA LEU A 137 0.34 20.03 -5.41
C LEU A 137 0.27 20.08 -6.95
N GLN A 138 -0.42 19.15 -7.60
CA GLN A 138 -0.46 18.96 -9.06
C GLN A 138 -1.89 18.61 -9.54
N PRO A 139 -2.24 18.91 -10.80
CA PRO A 139 -3.58 18.72 -11.34
C PRO A 139 -3.94 17.25 -11.69
N LEU A 140 -3.28 16.27 -11.07
CA LEU A 140 -3.38 14.84 -11.43
C LEU A 140 -4.34 14.04 -10.52
N THR A 141 -5.32 14.71 -9.91
CA THR A 141 -6.18 14.16 -8.84
C THR A 141 -7.46 13.47 -9.33
N GLU A 142 -7.61 13.22 -10.63
CA GLU A 142 -8.81 12.59 -11.20
C GLU A 142 -9.02 11.15 -10.72
N MET A 143 -7.93 10.39 -10.51
CA MET A 143 -8.00 9.05 -9.93
C MET A 143 -8.16 9.13 -8.40
N LYS A 144 -8.73 8.11 -7.77
CA LYS A 144 -8.74 7.97 -6.30
C LYS A 144 -7.49 7.22 -5.81
N PRO A 145 -6.92 7.60 -4.66
CA PRO A 145 -5.82 6.85 -4.05
C PRO A 145 -6.27 5.45 -3.66
N PHE A 146 -5.40 4.47 -3.77
CA PHE A 146 -5.69 3.12 -3.29
C PHE A 146 -4.44 2.52 -2.64
N LEU A 147 -4.51 2.24 -1.34
CA LEU A 147 -3.48 1.50 -0.64
C LEU A 147 -3.76 0.01 -0.79
N SER A 148 -2.80 -0.73 -1.33
CA SER A 148 -2.93 -2.18 -1.53
C SER A 148 -3.34 -2.88 -0.22
N VAL A 149 -4.26 -3.84 -0.31
CA VAL A 149 -4.88 -4.49 0.86
C VAL A 149 -3.86 -5.23 1.72
N MET A 150 -2.83 -5.84 1.13
CA MET A 150 -1.79 -6.54 1.90
C MET A 150 -0.82 -5.53 2.52
N HIS A 151 -0.39 -4.53 1.75
CA HIS A 151 0.50 -3.48 2.25
C HIS A 151 -0.14 -2.61 3.33
N ALA A 152 -1.44 -2.34 3.26
CA ALA A 152 -2.18 -1.58 4.26
C ALA A 152 -1.99 -2.12 5.69
N LYS A 153 -1.84 -3.45 5.85
CA LYS A 153 -1.59 -4.10 7.14
C LYS A 153 -0.26 -3.72 7.79
N ALA A 154 0.67 -3.14 7.02
CA ALA A 154 1.93 -2.62 7.50
C ALA A 154 1.87 -1.15 7.96
N HIS A 155 0.81 -0.43 7.61
CA HIS A 155 0.58 0.95 8.03
C HIS A 155 -0.20 1.00 9.35
N THR A 156 -0.50 2.22 9.83
CA THR A 156 -1.40 2.42 10.98
C THR A 156 -2.83 2.00 10.65
N GLY A 157 -3.63 1.71 11.69
CA GLY A 157 -5.07 1.44 11.52
C GLY A 157 -5.79 2.57 10.78
N LYS A 158 -5.53 3.83 11.17
CA LYS A 158 -6.06 5.02 10.49
C LYS A 158 -5.71 5.07 8.99
N CYS A 159 -4.46 4.73 8.64
CA CYS A 159 -4.02 4.69 7.25
C CYS A 159 -4.76 3.60 6.45
N GLU A 160 -4.95 2.43 7.03
CA GLU A 160 -5.71 1.35 6.40
C GLU A 160 -7.19 1.72 6.19
N VAL A 161 -7.80 2.42 7.14
CA VAL A 161 -9.19 2.90 6.99
C VAL A 161 -9.26 3.99 5.92
N LYS A 162 -8.37 4.98 5.97
CA LYS A 162 -8.41 6.14 5.06
C LYS A 162 -8.07 5.80 3.61
N TRP A 163 -7.03 4.98 3.40
CA TRP A 163 -6.49 4.73 2.07
C TRP A 163 -6.70 3.28 1.59
N GLY A 164 -6.97 2.34 2.48
CA GLY A 164 -7.07 0.92 2.14
C GLY A 164 -8.25 0.63 1.20
N GLY A 165 -8.00 -0.16 0.16
CA GLY A 165 -9.02 -0.46 -0.86
C GLY A 165 -10.32 -1.08 -0.32
N ARG A 166 -10.26 -1.84 0.78
CA ARG A 166 -11.46 -2.44 1.40
C ARG A 166 -12.40 -1.42 2.02
N SER A 167 -11.90 -0.25 2.36
CA SER A 167 -12.66 0.82 3.02
C SER A 167 -13.25 1.82 2.02
N GLN A 168 -13.00 1.61 0.72
CA GLN A 168 -13.40 2.52 -0.36
C GLN A 168 -14.52 1.93 -1.20
N GLU A 169 -15.56 2.72 -1.36
CA GLU A 169 -16.69 2.37 -2.23
C GLU A 169 -16.25 2.29 -3.70
N GLY A 170 -16.77 1.31 -4.43
CA GLY A 170 -16.43 1.06 -5.83
C GLY A 170 -15.13 0.27 -6.05
N ALA A 171 -14.27 0.12 -5.04
CA ALA A 171 -13.05 -0.70 -5.14
C ALA A 171 -13.36 -2.19 -5.38
N GLY A 172 -14.50 -2.67 -4.90
CA GLY A 172 -14.88 -4.08 -4.91
C GLY A 172 -13.82 -4.96 -4.24
N ASN A 173 -13.65 -6.19 -4.72
CA ASN A 173 -12.62 -7.10 -4.21
C ASN A 173 -11.24 -6.89 -4.88
N THR A 174 -10.89 -5.64 -5.20
CA THR A 174 -9.57 -5.30 -5.74
C THR A 174 -8.54 -5.39 -4.62
N VAL A 175 -7.38 -5.98 -4.91
CA VAL A 175 -6.33 -6.17 -3.89
C VAL A 175 -5.22 -5.14 -4.06
N GLY A 176 -4.81 -4.84 -5.30
CA GLY A 176 -3.69 -3.93 -5.59
C GLY A 176 -2.32 -4.64 -5.65
N GLU A 177 -2.32 -5.97 -5.75
CA GLU A 177 -1.13 -6.85 -5.70
C GLU A 177 -0.77 -7.42 -7.08
N GLU A 178 -1.44 -6.97 -8.13
CA GLU A 178 -1.23 -7.40 -9.50
C GLU A 178 0.17 -7.06 -10.00
N VAL A 179 0.71 -5.91 -9.57
CA VAL A 179 2.06 -5.47 -9.91
C VAL A 179 3.14 -6.36 -9.28
N GLU A 180 2.91 -6.90 -8.09
CA GLU A 180 3.85 -7.83 -7.43
C GLU A 180 4.01 -9.15 -8.18
N GLN A 181 2.91 -9.66 -8.75
CA GLN A 181 2.95 -10.88 -9.58
C GLN A 181 3.77 -10.66 -10.85
N VAL A 182 3.61 -9.49 -11.46
CA VAL A 182 4.36 -9.06 -12.63
C VAL A 182 5.83 -8.84 -12.29
N ASN A 183 6.12 -8.16 -11.18
CA ASN A 183 7.47 -7.94 -10.70
C ASN A 183 8.18 -9.26 -10.44
N SER A 184 7.50 -10.24 -9.83
CA SER A 184 8.01 -11.60 -9.67
C SER A 184 8.34 -12.26 -11.02
N PHE A 185 7.45 -12.14 -12.02
CA PHE A 185 7.66 -12.69 -13.35
C PHE A 185 8.89 -12.08 -14.05
N LEU A 186 8.99 -10.75 -14.10
CA LEU A 186 10.06 -10.02 -14.78
C LEU A 186 11.40 -10.16 -14.06
N SER A 187 11.40 -10.22 -12.72
CA SER A 187 12.61 -10.38 -11.90
C SER A 187 13.47 -11.58 -12.28
N ARG A 188 12.88 -12.61 -12.90
CA ARG A 188 13.61 -13.81 -13.36
C ARG A 188 14.57 -13.49 -14.50
N ALA A 189 14.29 -12.45 -15.30
CA ALA A 189 15.18 -11.97 -16.34
C ALA A 189 16.21 -10.94 -15.83
N ALA A 190 16.05 -10.41 -14.62
CA ALA A 190 16.91 -9.35 -14.09
C ALA A 190 18.40 -9.74 -14.05
N LEU A 191 18.70 -11.01 -13.75
CA LEU A 191 20.08 -11.52 -13.69
C LEU A 191 20.79 -11.50 -15.04
N THR A 192 20.07 -11.71 -16.14
CA THR A 192 20.64 -11.68 -17.50
C THR A 192 20.63 -10.26 -18.05
N THR A 193 19.54 -9.52 -17.85
CA THR A 193 19.37 -8.17 -18.41
C THR A 193 20.33 -7.14 -17.83
N LYS A 194 20.83 -7.33 -16.61
CA LYS A 194 21.74 -6.36 -15.95
C LYS A 194 23.09 -6.17 -16.66
N TYR A 195 23.50 -7.12 -17.50
CA TYR A 195 24.73 -7.07 -18.29
C TYR A 195 24.48 -6.77 -19.77
N MET A 196 23.23 -6.61 -20.19
CA MET A 196 22.90 -6.28 -21.58
C MET A 196 23.21 -4.81 -21.88
N THR A 197 23.33 -4.49 -23.17
CA THR A 197 23.23 -3.09 -23.62
C THR A 197 21.86 -2.54 -23.23
N LYS A 198 21.74 -1.22 -23.21
CA LYS A 198 20.49 -0.54 -22.84
C LYS A 198 19.34 -0.92 -23.76
N SER A 199 19.57 -0.88 -25.08
CA SER A 199 18.59 -1.24 -26.10
C SER A 199 18.18 -2.71 -26.00
N ALA A 200 19.14 -3.64 -25.93
CA ALA A 200 18.83 -5.06 -25.80
C ALA A 200 18.07 -5.39 -24.51
N ARG A 201 18.38 -4.71 -23.40
CA ARG A 201 17.62 -4.84 -22.14
C ARG A 201 16.17 -4.37 -22.33
N ALA A 202 15.98 -3.18 -22.92
CA ALA A 202 14.65 -2.63 -23.15
C ALA A 202 13.81 -3.53 -24.06
N ASP A 203 14.42 -4.06 -25.13
CA ASP A 203 13.75 -4.99 -26.05
C ASP A 203 13.37 -6.30 -25.37
N MET A 204 14.30 -6.90 -24.61
CA MET A 204 14.05 -8.14 -23.88
C MET A 204 12.91 -7.97 -22.87
N ILE A 205 12.91 -6.89 -22.09
CA ILE A 205 11.84 -6.60 -21.12
C ILE A 205 10.50 -6.38 -21.84
N THR A 206 10.51 -5.66 -22.97
CA THR A 206 9.30 -5.40 -23.75
C THR A 206 8.71 -6.68 -24.35
N VAL A 207 9.54 -7.57 -24.90
CA VAL A 207 9.10 -8.89 -25.40
C VAL A 207 8.52 -9.74 -24.27
N LEU A 208 9.14 -9.74 -23.08
CA LEU A 208 8.60 -10.44 -21.91
C LEU A 208 7.26 -9.86 -21.46
N ALA A 209 7.10 -8.54 -21.53
CA ALA A 209 5.83 -7.86 -21.23
C ALA A 209 4.73 -8.25 -22.23
N MET A 210 5.05 -8.27 -23.53
CA MET A 210 4.14 -8.72 -24.58
C MET A 210 3.71 -10.18 -24.36
N LEU A 211 4.65 -11.07 -24.06
CA LEU A 211 4.36 -12.48 -23.76
C LEU A 211 3.44 -12.63 -22.54
N TRP A 212 3.70 -11.88 -21.47
CA TRP A 212 2.85 -11.87 -20.29
C TRP A 212 1.43 -11.40 -20.62
N ASN A 213 1.32 -10.28 -21.34
CA ASN A 213 0.04 -9.71 -21.75
C ASN A 213 -0.75 -10.66 -22.64
N HIS A 214 -0.10 -11.28 -23.63
CA HIS A 214 -0.72 -12.28 -24.49
C HIS A 214 -1.33 -13.42 -23.66
N ARG A 215 -0.55 -14.02 -22.75
CA ARG A 215 -1.04 -15.08 -21.84
C ARG A 215 -2.19 -14.61 -20.95
N LYS A 216 -2.17 -13.35 -20.49
CA LYS A 216 -3.25 -12.78 -19.67
C LYS A 216 -4.53 -12.61 -20.46
N VAL A 217 -4.43 -12.14 -21.71
CA VAL A 217 -5.58 -11.98 -22.61
C VAL A 217 -6.18 -13.34 -22.97
N GLU A 218 -5.36 -14.32 -23.36
CA GLU A 218 -5.83 -15.67 -23.69
C GLU A 218 -6.57 -16.33 -22.51
N ASN A 219 -6.13 -16.10 -21.27
CA ASN A 219 -6.74 -16.68 -20.07
C ASN A 219 -7.72 -15.75 -19.35
N LEU A 220 -8.05 -14.59 -19.95
CA LEU A 220 -8.85 -13.56 -19.30
C LEU A 220 -10.24 -14.08 -18.97
N HIS A 221 -10.91 -14.74 -19.92
CA HIS A 221 -12.23 -15.33 -19.73
C HIS A 221 -12.27 -16.29 -18.53
N LYS A 222 -11.32 -17.25 -18.45
CA LYS A 222 -11.21 -18.17 -17.30
C LYS A 222 -11.00 -17.44 -15.98
N THR A 223 -10.16 -16.41 -15.99
CA THR A 223 -9.85 -15.62 -14.78
C THR A 223 -11.07 -14.83 -14.30
N LEU A 224 -11.79 -14.20 -15.22
CA LEU A 224 -12.99 -13.42 -14.93
C LEU A 224 -14.12 -14.31 -14.42
N SER A 225 -14.40 -15.45 -15.07
CA SER A 225 -15.43 -16.39 -14.61
C SER A 225 -15.14 -16.92 -13.22
N LYS A 226 -13.89 -17.32 -12.93
CA LYS A 226 -13.49 -17.78 -11.60
C LYS A 226 -13.61 -16.68 -10.54
N ARG A 227 -13.20 -15.45 -10.88
CA ARG A 227 -13.32 -14.28 -9.99
C ARG A 227 -14.79 -13.98 -9.70
N PHE A 228 -15.66 -14.01 -10.71
CA PHE A 228 -17.09 -13.79 -10.56
C PHE A 228 -17.70 -14.77 -9.56
N VAL A 229 -17.56 -16.08 -9.80
CA VAL A 229 -18.10 -17.12 -8.90
C VAL A 229 -17.59 -16.96 -7.47
N LYS A 230 -16.28 -16.78 -7.29
CA LYS A 230 -15.67 -16.61 -5.97
C LYS A 230 -16.16 -15.34 -5.27
N THR A 231 -16.30 -14.24 -6.00
CA THR A 231 -16.76 -12.96 -5.44
C THR A 231 -18.24 -13.02 -5.07
N THR A 232 -19.10 -13.64 -5.89
CA THR A 232 -20.52 -13.81 -5.57
C THR A 232 -20.73 -14.68 -4.33
N GLN A 233 -20.02 -15.82 -4.25
CA GLN A 233 -20.04 -16.66 -3.05
C GLN A 233 -19.55 -15.91 -1.81
N ARG A 234 -18.45 -15.15 -1.95
CA ARG A 234 -17.92 -14.35 -0.84
C ARG A 234 -18.91 -13.27 -0.40
N ALA A 235 -19.57 -12.60 -1.35
CA ALA A 235 -20.56 -11.58 -1.05
C ALA A 235 -21.71 -12.16 -0.23
N GLN A 236 -22.24 -13.34 -0.61
CA GLN A 236 -23.26 -14.03 0.18
C GLN A 236 -22.78 -14.34 1.60
N THR A 237 -21.58 -14.92 1.74
CA THR A 237 -21.02 -15.23 3.06
C THR A 237 -20.85 -13.98 3.94
N GLU A 238 -20.44 -12.84 3.38
CA GLU A 238 -20.30 -11.61 4.17
C GLU A 238 -21.64 -11.00 4.55
N VAL A 239 -22.68 -11.14 3.71
CA VAL A 239 -24.06 -10.77 4.07
C VAL A 239 -24.53 -11.62 5.24
N ASP A 240 -24.37 -12.95 5.17
CA ASP A 240 -24.79 -13.86 6.24
C ASP A 240 -24.03 -13.57 7.55
N ASN A 241 -22.72 -13.29 7.46
CA ASN A 241 -21.90 -12.90 8.63
C ASN A 241 -22.37 -11.58 9.25
N LEU A 242 -22.70 -10.59 8.42
CA LEU A 242 -23.18 -9.29 8.90
C LEU A 242 -24.52 -9.43 9.60
N GLU A 243 -25.45 -10.20 9.05
CA GLU A 243 -26.75 -10.46 9.67
C GLU A 243 -26.60 -11.24 10.99
N SER A 244 -25.70 -12.21 11.06
CA SER A 244 -25.39 -12.91 12.32
C SER A 244 -24.86 -11.94 13.38
N LEU A 245 -23.95 -11.03 13.02
CA LEU A 245 -23.40 -10.05 13.95
C LEU A 245 -24.45 -9.03 14.40
N LYS A 246 -25.35 -8.62 13.51
CA LYS A 246 -26.47 -7.73 13.86
C LYS A 246 -27.39 -8.37 14.90
N GLN A 247 -27.72 -9.65 14.72
CA GLN A 247 -28.54 -10.41 15.66
C GLN A 247 -27.84 -10.61 17.01
N GLU A 248 -26.56 -10.97 16.99
CA GLU A 248 -25.77 -11.19 18.21
C GLU A 248 -25.63 -9.91 19.05
N LEU A 249 -25.37 -8.78 18.39
CA LEU A 249 -25.18 -7.49 19.05
C LEU A 249 -26.49 -6.71 19.25
N ASN A 250 -27.61 -7.22 18.73
CA ASN A 250 -28.91 -6.56 18.71
C ASN A 250 -28.86 -5.12 18.17
N ILE A 251 -28.20 -4.95 17.01
CA ILE A 251 -27.98 -3.65 16.36
C ILE A 251 -28.74 -3.55 15.03
N SER A 252 -29.16 -2.33 14.70
CA SER A 252 -29.85 -2.01 13.45
C SER A 252 -28.88 -1.81 12.28
N LEU A 253 -29.42 -1.68 11.07
CA LEU A 253 -28.62 -1.27 9.91
C LEU A 253 -28.07 0.17 10.08
N GLU A 254 -28.88 1.06 10.65
CA GLU A 254 -28.52 2.47 10.89
C GLU A 254 -27.31 2.57 11.84
N ASP A 255 -27.27 1.74 12.88
CA ASP A 255 -26.12 1.65 13.79
C ASP A 255 -24.85 1.25 13.03
N THR A 256 -24.94 0.28 12.12
CA THR A 256 -23.77 -0.14 11.34
C THR A 256 -23.28 0.94 10.37
N GLU A 257 -24.18 1.71 9.77
CA GLU A 257 -23.83 2.83 8.89
C GLU A 257 -23.16 3.96 9.68
N GLN A 258 -23.72 4.27 10.86
CA GLN A 258 -23.18 5.25 11.78
C GLN A 258 -21.78 4.87 12.26
N TRP A 259 -21.55 3.62 12.65
CA TRP A 259 -20.22 3.14 13.03
C TRP A 259 -19.20 3.23 11.89
N VAL A 260 -19.62 2.97 10.64
CA VAL A 260 -18.75 3.14 9.48
C VAL A 260 -18.35 4.61 9.29
N LEU A 261 -19.28 5.55 9.51
CA LEU A 261 -19.01 6.98 9.46
C LEU A 261 -18.05 7.41 10.57
N GLU A 262 -18.28 6.97 11.80
CA GLU A 262 -17.44 7.27 12.96
C GLU A 262 -16.01 6.76 12.76
N VAL A 263 -15.84 5.53 12.27
CA VAL A 263 -14.52 4.95 11.95
C VAL A 263 -13.82 5.75 10.85
N LYS A 264 -14.56 6.21 9.83
CA LYS A 264 -13.99 7.07 8.77
C LYS A 264 -13.58 8.45 9.31
N GLN A 265 -14.39 9.06 10.17
CA GLN A 265 -14.09 10.35 10.80
C GLN A 265 -12.88 10.24 11.73
N TRP A 266 -12.83 9.22 12.59
CA TRP A 266 -11.66 8.91 13.42
C TRP A 266 -10.39 8.74 12.59
N ALA A 267 -10.46 8.07 11.44
CA ALA A 267 -9.32 7.92 10.54
C ALA A 267 -8.91 9.23 9.82
N ALA A 268 -9.86 10.16 9.65
CA ALA A 268 -9.62 11.48 9.07
C ALA A 268 -9.03 12.49 10.06
N THR A 269 -9.24 12.30 11.38
CA THR A 269 -8.65 13.17 12.41
C THR A 269 -7.12 13.19 12.29
N GLU A 270 -6.56 14.39 12.12
CA GLU A 270 -5.11 14.58 12.20
C GLU A 270 -4.65 14.47 13.65
N LYS A 271 -3.39 14.08 13.86
CA LYS A 271 -2.75 14.30 15.16
C LYS A 271 -2.58 15.81 15.31
N HIS A 272 -3.55 16.47 15.94
CA HIS A 272 -3.36 17.83 16.42
C HIS A 272 -2.25 17.78 17.47
N GLY A 273 -1.08 18.32 17.15
CA GLY A 273 0.07 18.42 18.06
C GLY A 273 -0.18 19.46 19.15
N GLY A 274 -1.26 19.33 19.91
CA GLY A 274 -1.73 20.38 20.81
C GLY A 274 -2.76 19.97 21.86
N GLN A 275 -2.87 18.69 22.23
CA GLN A 275 -3.68 18.27 23.38
C GLN A 275 -2.91 17.26 24.24
N SER A 276 -2.98 17.45 25.57
CA SER A 276 -2.36 16.71 26.69
C SER A 276 -1.70 15.35 26.37
N SER A 277 -0.50 15.12 26.90
CA SER A 277 0.23 13.84 26.81
C SER A 277 -0.62 12.64 27.20
N GLN A 278 -1.58 12.81 28.10
CA GLN A 278 -2.50 11.77 28.55
C GLN A 278 -3.51 11.36 27.47
N GLU A 279 -4.23 12.31 26.85
CA GLU A 279 -5.23 12.02 25.79
C GLU A 279 -4.57 11.47 24.52
N GLU A 280 -3.34 11.87 24.23
CA GLU A 280 -2.55 11.28 23.15
C GLU A 280 -2.17 9.82 23.44
N LEU A 281 -1.80 9.50 24.68
CA LEU A 281 -1.50 8.14 25.11
C LEU A 281 -2.74 7.25 25.13
N GLN A 282 -3.88 7.77 25.58
CA GLN A 282 -5.18 7.07 25.54
C GLN A 282 -5.53 6.66 24.11
N ARG A 283 -5.51 7.63 23.17
CA ARG A 283 -5.75 7.36 21.74
C ARG A 283 -4.76 6.35 21.16
N GLU A 284 -3.48 6.41 21.55
CA GLU A 284 -2.50 5.43 21.07
C GLU A 284 -2.75 4.02 21.64
N ILE A 285 -3.19 3.91 22.89
CA ILE A 285 -3.58 2.64 23.52
C ILE A 285 -4.79 2.05 22.79
N ASP A 286 -5.83 2.85 22.54
CA ASP A 286 -7.04 2.43 21.80
C ASP A 286 -6.71 1.94 20.39
N ASP A 287 -5.91 2.71 19.65
CA ASP A 287 -5.44 2.36 18.30
C ASP A 287 -4.70 1.00 18.29
N ILE A 288 -3.89 0.72 19.32
CA ILE A 288 -3.12 -0.53 19.46
C ILE A 288 -4.06 -1.68 19.85
N ILE A 289 -4.99 -1.50 20.78
CA ILE A 289 -5.96 -2.52 21.21
C ILE A 289 -6.87 -2.90 20.04
N TYR A 290 -7.43 -1.93 19.32
CA TYR A 290 -8.20 -2.17 18.11
C TYR A 290 -7.40 -2.98 17.08
N SER A 291 -6.16 -2.56 16.82
CA SER A 291 -5.25 -3.26 15.90
C SER A 291 -4.96 -4.70 16.35
N LEU A 292 -4.84 -4.94 17.65
CA LEU A 292 -4.62 -6.26 18.24
C LEU A 292 -5.86 -7.16 18.10
N ARG A 293 -7.05 -6.69 18.48
CA ARG A 293 -8.33 -7.43 18.35
C ARG A 293 -8.55 -7.86 16.90
N ARG A 294 -8.40 -6.90 15.97
CA ARG A 294 -8.55 -7.15 14.54
C ARG A 294 -7.53 -8.15 13.99
N LYS A 295 -6.26 -8.05 14.37
CA LYS A 295 -5.22 -8.98 13.92
C LYS A 295 -5.34 -10.37 14.56
N LYS A 296 -5.87 -10.46 15.78
CA LYS A 296 -6.20 -11.74 16.46
C LYS A 296 -7.33 -12.44 15.72
N HIS A 297 -8.39 -11.72 15.37
CA HIS A 297 -9.47 -12.25 14.54
C HIS A 297 -8.95 -12.72 13.16
N ASP A 298 -8.07 -11.95 12.53
CA ASP A 298 -7.43 -12.32 11.26
C ASP A 298 -6.43 -13.50 11.38
N LEU A 299 -6.01 -13.92 12.58
CA LEU A 299 -4.99 -14.98 12.77
C LEU A 299 -5.53 -16.38 12.46
N TYR A 300 -6.82 -16.62 12.72
CA TYR A 300 -7.44 -17.94 12.64
C TYR A 300 -8.27 -18.16 11.37
N ARG A 301 -8.07 -17.32 10.33
CA ARG A 301 -8.68 -17.57 9.03
C ARG A 301 -8.19 -18.92 8.47
N GLN A 302 -9.14 -19.79 8.11
CA GLN A 302 -8.93 -21.22 7.86
C GLN A 302 -7.92 -21.54 6.74
N ASN A 303 -7.60 -20.60 5.85
CA ASN A 303 -6.81 -20.82 4.64
C ASN A 303 -5.36 -20.28 4.67
N ASP A 304 -4.83 -19.87 5.84
CA ASP A 304 -3.46 -19.37 5.92
C ASP A 304 -2.40 -20.46 6.07
N SER A 305 -1.29 -20.31 5.34
CA SER A 305 -0.10 -21.18 5.49
C SER A 305 0.53 -21.05 6.88
N ASN A 306 1.27 -22.06 7.33
CA ASN A 306 2.02 -22.01 8.60
C ASN A 306 2.99 -20.84 8.67
N GLN A 307 3.66 -20.50 7.55
CA GLN A 307 4.57 -19.36 7.49
C GLN A 307 3.83 -18.03 7.64
N THR A 308 2.66 -17.90 7.00
CA THR A 308 1.79 -16.72 7.14
C THR A 308 1.30 -16.57 8.58
N ARG A 309 0.85 -17.66 9.21
CA ARG A 309 0.42 -17.68 10.61
C ARG A 309 1.56 -17.29 11.56
N GLN A 310 2.77 -17.80 11.34
CA GLN A 310 3.94 -17.42 12.15
C GLN A 310 4.26 -15.93 12.06
N ARG A 311 4.23 -15.35 10.85
CA ARG A 311 4.42 -13.90 10.67
C ARG A 311 3.34 -13.09 11.37
N LYS A 312 2.07 -13.50 11.29
CA LYS A 312 0.96 -12.86 12.01
C LYS A 312 1.15 -12.93 13.53
N ARG A 313 1.54 -14.07 14.08
CA ARG A 313 1.85 -14.25 15.52
C ARG A 313 2.97 -13.32 15.97
N ARG A 314 4.08 -13.28 15.24
CA ARG A 314 5.20 -12.36 15.55
C ARG A 314 4.74 -10.91 15.63
N ARG A 315 3.92 -10.48 14.67
CA ARG A 315 3.38 -9.11 14.61
C ARG A 315 2.42 -8.80 15.75
N LEU A 316 1.63 -9.79 16.17
CA LEU A 316 0.81 -9.69 17.38
C LEU A 316 1.69 -9.52 18.62
N THR A 317 2.77 -10.28 18.76
CA THR A 317 3.72 -10.13 19.87
C THR A 317 4.36 -8.75 19.89
N GLU A 318 4.80 -8.23 18.74
CA GLU A 318 5.36 -6.88 18.61
C GLU A 318 4.36 -5.80 19.05
N LEU A 319 3.09 -5.92 18.63
CA LEU A 319 2.04 -5.00 19.06
C LEU A 319 1.70 -5.10 20.55
N LYS A 320 1.69 -6.31 21.12
CA LYS A 320 1.50 -6.52 22.56
C LYS A 320 2.62 -5.85 23.35
N ASN A 321 3.87 -6.00 22.92
CA ASN A 321 5.00 -5.33 23.58
C ASN A 321 4.88 -3.81 23.52
N LYS A 322 4.46 -3.27 22.38
CA LYS A 322 4.20 -1.84 22.24
C LYS A 322 3.05 -1.37 23.16
N LEU A 323 1.98 -2.16 23.27
CA LEU A 323 0.88 -1.86 24.18
C LEU A 323 1.38 -1.78 25.64
N ARG A 324 2.19 -2.76 26.07
CA ARG A 324 2.80 -2.75 27.41
C ARG A 324 3.59 -1.48 27.69
N GLU A 325 4.39 -1.05 26.73
CA GLU A 325 5.20 0.17 26.84
C GLU A 325 4.31 1.41 27.00
N ARG A 326 3.24 1.52 26.19
CA ARG A 326 2.33 2.68 26.25
C ARG A 326 1.45 2.68 27.51
N ILE A 327 0.99 1.53 27.95
CA ILE A 327 0.26 1.40 29.23
C ILE A 327 1.17 1.79 30.40
N LEU A 328 2.44 1.35 30.38
CA LEU A 328 3.40 1.75 31.42
C LEU A 328 3.57 3.27 31.44
N GLN A 329 3.73 3.90 30.27
CA GLN A 329 3.81 5.37 30.17
C GLN A 329 2.55 6.06 30.69
N TYR A 330 1.37 5.52 30.39
CA TYR A 330 0.09 6.05 30.89
C TYR A 330 -0.05 5.92 32.41
N ASN A 331 0.30 4.76 32.97
CA ASN A 331 0.23 4.48 34.41
C ASN A 331 1.24 5.31 35.22
N THR A 332 2.29 5.86 34.60
CA THR A 332 3.26 6.75 35.26
C THR A 332 2.86 8.23 35.26
N ILE A 333 1.71 8.60 34.68
CA ILE A 333 1.23 9.99 34.67
C ILE A 333 0.54 10.28 36.00
N ASP A 334 1.03 11.26 36.76
CA ASP A 334 0.53 11.64 38.10
C ASP A 334 -0.96 12.07 38.13
N THR A 335 -1.55 12.41 36.98
CA THR A 335 -2.97 12.80 36.85
C THR A 335 -3.93 11.62 36.60
N CYS A 336 -3.42 10.39 36.44
CA CYS A 336 -4.24 9.20 36.22
C CYS A 336 -4.81 8.67 37.54
N THR A 337 -6.13 8.73 37.70
CA THR A 337 -6.84 8.22 38.90
C THR A 337 -7.00 6.69 38.90
N GLU A 338 -6.90 6.05 37.74
CA GLU A 338 -7.07 4.60 37.56
C GLU A 338 -5.96 4.04 36.66
N THR A 339 -5.32 2.97 37.12
CA THR A 339 -4.25 2.29 36.41
C THR A 339 -4.81 1.17 35.53
N ILE A 340 -4.24 0.99 34.35
CA ILE A 340 -4.65 -0.07 33.43
C ILE A 340 -3.90 -1.35 33.77
N ASP A 341 -4.63 -2.46 33.95
CA ASP A 341 -4.03 -3.79 34.00
C ASP A 341 -3.40 -4.14 32.65
N THR A 342 -2.07 -4.15 32.65
CA THR A 342 -1.26 -4.41 31.46
C THR A 342 -1.44 -5.83 30.93
N GLU A 343 -1.62 -6.81 31.81
CA GLU A 343 -1.74 -8.22 31.43
C GLU A 343 -3.13 -8.52 30.87
N ALA A 344 -4.17 -8.00 31.52
CA ALA A 344 -5.54 -8.08 31.02
C ALA A 344 -5.67 -7.41 29.64
N ALA A 345 -5.20 -6.16 29.48
CA ALA A 345 -5.23 -5.44 28.21
C ALA A 345 -4.47 -6.17 27.08
N CYS A 346 -3.32 -6.78 27.40
CA CYS A 346 -2.53 -7.54 26.43
C CYS A 346 -3.13 -8.93 26.11
N SER A 347 -3.93 -9.49 27.02
CA SER A 347 -4.66 -10.74 26.79
C SER A 347 -5.87 -10.53 25.84
N LEU A 348 -6.35 -9.28 25.76
CA LEU A 348 -7.59 -8.89 25.08
C LEU A 348 -8.77 -9.69 25.64
N SER A 349 -8.84 -9.84 26.97
CA SER A 349 -10.05 -10.35 27.62
C SER A 349 -11.21 -9.41 27.31
N GLU A 350 -12.41 -9.97 27.15
CA GLU A 350 -13.62 -9.20 26.82
C GLU A 350 -13.99 -8.20 27.93
N ASP A 351 -13.49 -8.44 29.15
CA ASP A 351 -13.79 -7.66 30.36
C ASP A 351 -12.83 -6.49 30.64
N VAL A 352 -11.88 -6.17 29.74
CA VAL A 352 -10.99 -5.01 29.94
C VAL A 352 -11.73 -3.74 29.56
N ILE A 353 -12.23 -3.03 30.56
CA ILE A 353 -12.76 -1.67 30.43
C ILE A 353 -11.60 -0.70 30.67
N LEU A 354 -11.32 0.17 29.71
CA LEU A 354 -10.33 1.22 29.88
C LEU A 354 -10.89 2.35 30.76
N PRO A 355 -10.07 3.02 31.58
CA PRO A 355 -10.52 4.06 32.52
C PRO A 355 -11.32 5.22 31.89
N TRP A 356 -11.16 5.46 30.58
CA TRP A 356 -11.86 6.50 29.85
C TRP A 356 -13.09 6.00 29.09
N GLU A 357 -13.27 4.69 28.91
CA GLU A 357 -14.48 4.11 28.30
C GLU A 357 -15.70 4.22 29.24
N GLY A 358 -15.47 4.28 30.56
CA GLY A 358 -16.55 4.42 31.55
C GLY A 358 -17.09 5.84 31.77
N LYS A 359 -16.46 6.87 31.18
CA LYS A 359 -16.84 8.28 31.39
C LYS A 359 -17.89 8.82 30.41
N GLU A 360 -18.21 8.10 29.34
CA GLU A 360 -19.19 8.53 28.32
C GLU A 360 -20.62 8.00 28.53
N MET A 361 -20.92 7.33 29.65
CA MET A 361 -22.26 6.77 29.94
C MET A 361 -23.14 7.60 30.90
N TRP A 362 -23.00 8.93 30.94
CA TRP A 362 -23.89 9.79 31.74
C TRP A 362 -24.34 11.04 30.99
#